data_AF-A0A2V9NZI5-F1
#
_entry.id   AF-A0A2V9NZI5-F1
#
_cell.length_a   1.000
_cell.length_b   1.000
_cell.length_c   1.000
_cell.angle_alpha   90.00
_cell.angle_beta   90.00
_cell.angle_gamma   90.00
#
_symmetry.space_group_name_H-M   'P 1'
#
loop_
_entity.id
_entity.type
_entity.pdbx_description
1 polymer ?
#
loop_
_entity_poly.entity_id
_entity_poly.type
_entity_poly.pdbx_seq_one_letter_code
_entity_poly.pdbx_strand_id
1 'polypeptide(L)'
;HFFRQAGFGIGAAALSSLINQSLAGGLQATPSPASNAANPLAPKPPLFPAKAKSIIYLFMAGAPSQVDLLDCKPMLQRLDGQDCPE
;
A
#
# COMPACT_ATOMS: atom_id res chain seq x y z
N HIS A 1 12.58 -11.77 -57.93
CA HIS A 1 13.00 -12.77 -56.93
C HIS A 1 13.35 -12.12 -55.59
N PHE A 2 14.19 -11.07 -55.57
CA PHE A 2 14.64 -10.33 -54.38
C PHE A 2 13.52 -9.90 -53.41
N PHE A 3 12.49 -9.18 -53.88
CA PHE A 3 11.39 -8.71 -53.01
C PHE A 3 10.53 -9.83 -52.40
N ARG A 4 10.43 -10.99 -53.08
CA ARG A 4 9.72 -12.16 -52.55
C ARG A 4 10.50 -12.81 -51.40
N GLN A 5 11.83 -12.86 -51.49
CA GLN A 5 12.69 -13.38 -50.42
C GLN A 5 12.83 -12.39 -49.25
N ALA A 6 12.89 -11.09 -49.52
CA ALA A 6 12.97 -10.05 -48.50
C ALA A 6 11.70 -9.99 -47.61
N GLY A 7 10.51 -10.22 -48.20
CA GLY A 7 9.23 -10.25 -47.46
C GLY A 7 9.16 -11.35 -46.40
N PHE A 8 9.71 -12.54 -46.69
CA PHE A 8 9.76 -13.65 -45.73
C PHE A 8 10.70 -13.36 -44.56
N GLY A 9 11.83 -12.68 -44.80
CA GLY A 9 12.80 -12.33 -43.75
C GLY A 9 12.25 -11.32 -42.75
N ILE A 10 11.61 -10.25 -43.23
CA ILE A 10 11.01 -9.23 -42.36
C ILE A 10 9.80 -9.79 -41.60
N GLY A 11 8.98 -10.62 -42.27
CA GLY A 11 7.85 -11.30 -41.64
C GLY A 11 8.29 -12.25 -40.51
N ALA A 12 9.34 -13.05 -40.74
CA ALA A 12 9.91 -13.92 -39.71
C ALA A 12 10.52 -13.13 -38.54
N ALA A 13 11.20 -12.00 -38.81
CA ALA A 13 11.71 -11.11 -37.77
C ALA A 13 10.57 -10.48 -36.93
N ALA A 14 9.50 -10.02 -37.57
CA ALA A 14 8.32 -9.48 -36.90
C ALA A 14 7.60 -10.55 -36.06
N LEU A 15 7.43 -11.76 -36.59
CA LEU A 15 6.83 -12.88 -35.87
C LEU A 15 7.69 -13.31 -34.67
N SER A 16 9.01 -13.39 -34.84
CA SER A 16 9.94 -13.66 -33.75
C SER A 16 9.86 -12.59 -32.65
N SER A 17 9.66 -11.32 -33.02
CA SER A 17 9.47 -10.22 -32.06
C SER A 17 8.17 -10.40 -31.26
N LEU A 18 7.06 -10.71 -31.93
CA LEU A 18 5.76 -10.93 -31.27
C LEU A 18 5.76 -12.19 -30.38
N ILE A 19 6.36 -13.30 -30.83
CA ILE A 19 6.50 -14.51 -30.02
C ILE A 19 7.38 -14.23 -28.80
N ASN A 20 8.51 -13.55 -28.98
CA ASN A 20 9.38 -13.18 -27.86
C ASN A 20 8.66 -12.26 -26.87
N GLN A 21 7.85 -11.31 -27.33
CA GLN A 21 7.01 -10.47 -26.45
C GLN A 21 5.96 -11.30 -25.68
N SER A 22 5.32 -12.27 -26.35
CA SER A 22 4.33 -13.16 -25.72
C SER A 22 4.94 -14.12 -24.69
N LEU A 23 6.17 -14.60 -24.93
CA LEU A 23 6.92 -15.49 -24.02
C LEU A 23 7.61 -14.69 -22.90
N ALA A 24 8.12 -13.50 -23.22
CA ALA A 24 8.72 -12.56 -22.27
C ALA A 24 7.69 -11.95 -21.31
N GLY A 25 6.40 -11.94 -21.67
CA GLY A 25 5.31 -11.62 -20.74
C GLY A 25 5.26 -12.55 -19.51
N GLY A 26 5.88 -13.73 -19.56
CA GLY A 26 6.08 -14.62 -18.42
C GLY A 26 7.52 -14.67 -17.87
N LEU A 27 8.51 -14.12 -18.56
CA LEU A 27 9.94 -14.39 -18.30
C LEU A 27 10.86 -13.16 -18.25
N GLN A 28 10.38 -11.95 -18.54
CA GLN A 28 11.20 -10.73 -18.41
C GLN A 28 10.77 -9.89 -17.22
N ALA A 29 11.34 -10.24 -16.07
CA ALA A 29 11.60 -9.31 -14.99
C ALA A 29 12.69 -8.31 -15.42
N THR A 30 12.32 -7.29 -16.19
CA THR A 30 13.06 -6.03 -16.25
C THR A 30 12.29 -5.00 -15.43
N PRO A 31 12.89 -4.35 -14.42
CA PRO A 31 12.20 -3.34 -13.62
C PRO A 31 11.98 -2.09 -14.48
N SER A 32 10.85 -2.05 -15.18
CA SER A 32 10.30 -0.79 -15.68
C SER A 32 9.71 -0.03 -14.48
N PRO A 33 9.96 1.29 -14.34
CA PRO A 33 9.37 2.09 -13.27
C PRO A 33 7.84 2.28 -13.44
N ALA A 34 7.24 1.75 -14.51
CA ALA A 34 5.80 1.70 -14.70
C ALA A 34 5.22 0.38 -14.17
N SER A 35 4.91 0.40 -12.87
CA SER A 35 3.73 -0.24 -12.25
C SER A 35 3.30 -1.64 -12.72
N ASN A 36 3.47 -2.64 -11.84
CA ASN A 36 2.47 -3.65 -11.47
C ASN A 36 1.32 -3.95 -12.48
N ALA A 37 1.62 -4.36 -13.70
CA ALA A 37 0.58 -4.78 -14.66
C ALA A 37 -0.05 -6.14 -14.29
N ALA A 38 0.51 -6.85 -13.30
CA ALA A 38 0.00 -8.14 -12.83
C ALA A 38 -1.14 -8.01 -11.79
N ASN A 39 -1.19 -6.90 -11.03
CA ASN A 39 -2.26 -6.63 -10.06
C ASN A 39 -2.20 -5.14 -9.60
N PRO A 40 -3.16 -4.29 -9.99
CA PRO A 40 -3.17 -2.86 -9.62
C PRO A 40 -3.42 -2.62 -8.12
N LEU A 41 -3.88 -3.64 -7.39
CA LEU A 41 -4.07 -3.62 -5.93
C LEU A 41 -2.91 -4.29 -5.19
N ALA A 42 -1.83 -4.66 -5.89
CA ALA A 42 -0.67 -5.25 -5.24
C ALA A 42 -0.05 -4.24 -4.24
N PRO A 43 0.28 -4.69 -3.01
CA PRO A 43 0.95 -3.86 -2.03
C PRO A 43 2.23 -3.26 -2.61
N LYS A 44 2.39 -1.94 -2.50
CA LYS A 44 3.61 -1.27 -2.93
C LYS A 44 4.68 -1.43 -1.85
N PRO A 45 5.93 -1.78 -2.19
CA PRO A 45 7.00 -1.78 -1.21
C PRO A 45 7.21 -0.37 -0.65
N PRO A 46 7.50 -0.23 0.65
CA PRO A 46 7.81 1.08 1.24
C PRO A 46 9.10 1.64 0.62
N LEU A 47 9.19 2.97 0.53
CA LEU A 47 10.38 3.66 0.00
C LEU A 47 11.64 3.39 0.84
N PHE A 48 11.46 3.03 2.12
CA PHE A 48 12.53 2.72 3.07
C PHE A 48 12.23 1.42 3.81
N PRO A 49 13.25 0.66 4.24
CA PRO A 49 13.04 -0.52 5.06
C PRO A 49 12.42 -0.12 6.40
N ALA A 50 11.30 -0.75 6.77
CA ALA A 50 10.71 -0.56 8.08
C ALA A 50 11.68 -1.07 9.15
N LYS A 51 12.14 -0.18 10.04
CA LYS A 51 13.07 -0.51 11.12
C LYS A 51 12.52 0.02 12.44
N ALA A 52 11.63 -0.73 13.08
CA ALA A 52 11.32 -0.54 14.50
C ALA A 52 12.11 -1.57 15.31
N LYS A 53 13.02 -1.10 16.18
CA LYS A 53 13.82 -1.96 17.07
C LYS A 53 13.06 -2.32 18.34
N SER A 54 12.23 -1.40 18.84
CA SER A 54 11.38 -1.55 20.01
C SER A 54 10.15 -0.67 19.86
N ILE A 55 8.99 -1.16 20.29
CA ILE A 55 7.72 -0.42 20.32
C ILE A 55 7.27 -0.39 21.78
N ILE A 56 7.17 0.80 22.36
CA ILE A 56 6.65 0.98 23.72
C ILE A 56 5.24 1.56 23.59
N TYR A 57 4.24 0.74 23.92
CA TYR A 57 2.83 1.14 23.90
C TYR A 57 2.35 1.34 25.34
N LEU A 58 1.96 2.58 25.67
CA LEU A 58 1.42 2.93 26.98
C LEU A 58 -0.09 3.12 26.85
N PHE A 59 -0.86 2.16 27.36
CA PHE A 59 -2.29 2.30 27.50
C PHE A 59 -2.60 2.92 28.87
N MET A 60 -2.90 4.21 28.88
CA MET A 60 -3.32 4.93 30.09
C MET A 60 -4.84 4.79 30.26
N ALA A 61 -5.26 3.72 30.93
CA ALA A 61 -6.64 3.58 31.36
C ALA A 61 -6.97 4.66 32.41
N GLY A 62 -7.97 5.49 32.14
CA GLY A 62 -8.44 6.51 33.08
C GLY A 62 -8.03 7.95 32.78
N ALA A 63 -7.44 8.25 31.62
CA ALA A 63 -7.37 9.63 31.16
C ALA A 63 -8.81 10.16 30.93
N PRO A 64 -9.11 11.41 31.32
CA PRO A 64 -10.40 12.01 31.01
C PRO A 64 -10.62 11.95 29.51
N SER A 65 -11.85 11.60 29.10
CA SER A 65 -12.19 11.56 27.68
C SER A 65 -11.87 12.91 27.04
N GLN A 66 -11.53 12.96 25.75
CA GLN A 66 -11.31 14.23 25.05
C GLN A 66 -12.52 15.18 25.18
N VAL A 67 -13.72 14.61 25.34
CA VAL A 67 -14.97 15.33 25.56
C VAL A 67 -15.04 15.95 26.97
N ASP A 68 -14.42 15.32 27.97
CA ASP A 68 -14.44 15.75 29.37
C ASP A 68 -13.37 16.79 29.73
N LEU A 69 -12.35 16.96 28.89
CA LEU A 69 -11.22 17.84 29.20
C LEU A 69 -11.55 19.34 29.15
N LEU A 70 -12.55 19.73 28.34
CA LEU A 70 -12.85 21.14 28.07
C LEU A 70 -14.27 21.55 28.51
N ASP A 71 -15.06 20.63 29.04
CA ASP A 71 -16.39 20.94 29.56
C ASP A 71 -16.31 21.14 31.08
N CYS A 72 -16.63 22.36 31.53
CA CYS A 72 -16.72 22.64 32.95
C CYS A 72 -18.02 22.04 33.48
N LYS A 73 -17.90 21.05 34.37
CA LYS A 73 -19.05 20.34 34.98
C LYS A 73 -19.27 20.81 36.43
N PRO A 74 -19.87 21.99 36.65
CA PRO A 74 -20.02 22.58 37.98
C PRO A 74 -20.89 21.73 38.92
N MET A 75 -21.82 20.95 38.37
CA MET A 75 -22.65 20.05 39.17
C MET A 75 -21.86 18.85 39.71
N LEU A 76 -20.92 18.30 38.94
CA LEU A 76 -20.03 17.25 39.44
C LEU A 76 -19.12 17.77 40.55
N GLN A 77 -18.61 18.99 40.43
CA GLN A 77 -17.82 19.62 41.49
C GLN A 77 -18.62 19.84 42.78
N ARG A 78 -19.91 20.17 42.67
CA ARG A 78 -20.80 20.37 43.84
C ARG A 78 -21.20 19.08 44.53
N LEU A 79 -21.28 17.99 43.78
CA LEU A 79 -21.70 16.67 44.26
C LEU A 79 -20.50 15.76 44.55
N ASP A 80 -19.28 16.28 44.45
CA ASP A 80 -18.06 15.53 44.74
C ASP A 80 -18.04 15.05 46.20
N GLY A 81 -17.82 13.76 46.41
CA GLY A 81 -17.83 13.13 47.73
C GLY A 81 -19.22 12.90 48.37
N GLN A 82 -20.33 13.15 47.66
CA GLN A 82 -21.65 12.75 48.12
C GLN A 82 -21.94 11.30 47.74
N ASP A 83 -22.63 10.57 48.62
CA ASP A 83 -23.09 9.22 48.32
C ASP A 83 -24.06 9.24 47.12
N CYS A 84 -23.98 8.21 46.28
CA CYS A 84 -24.86 8.11 45.12
C CYS A 84 -26.31 8.05 45.62
N PRO A 85 -27.22 8.89 45.09
CA PRO A 85 -28.63 8.80 45.44
C PRO A 85 -29.17 7.42 45.06
N GLU A 86 -30.05 6.87 45.91
CA GLU A 86 -30.80 5.62 45.66
C GLU A 86 -31.71 5.72 44.42
#